data_AF-A0A8S0SQ87-F1
#
_entry.id   AF-A0A8S0SQ87-F1
#
_cell.length_a   1.000
_cell.length_b   1.000
_cell.length_c   1.000
_cell.angle_alpha   90.00
_cell.angle_beta   90.00
_cell.angle_gamma   90.00
#
_symmetry.space_group_name_H-M   'P 1'
#
loop_
_entity.id
_entity.type
_entity.pdbx_description
1 polymer ?
#
loop_
_entity_poly.entity_id
_entity_poly.type
_entity_poly.pdbx_seq_one_letter_code
_entity_poly.pdbx_strand_id
1 'polypeptide(L)'
;MTIVWVANRETPISDMNSAELKILHGNLVLMDESQVSIWSTNVNLTTSDSVVAALGDNGNLVLRDESEPRTSEGFWQSFDNPTDTLLPGSKIAYNKHTKKEKILTSWKNFEDPATGLFSNELDPNGRQCIIRWNRTEWFWTSGAWNGHFFSSIPRMSLDSFFNHSYVDNVNESYYTYSLNNRFIISRYVMDVSGQINLTVWYKEKWNSLWFQPMQQCDVYAYCGAFGTCNQNSSNFCYCLPGFKQRSENDWSLKDYSGGCEREIVLNCRNDRKDKFLANNLVMLPSNSQRVMAGSAGECESICLSNCSCTAYSYEDNACLVWKGELMDLKLPTENNGSKRTIHIRLSASASQFSKNKRSKLLVIGSVAGSVVLVLLATVVICICHKHKSGTTKAVDGSSLALRYKDVLQIETKNSPDNLERDNQSGIGVPFFSWESIIAATKNFSDIHKLGRGGFGPVYKGMFPGGQEIAVKRLSSCSLQGINEFQNEIVLIAKLQHRNLVRLLGYCMKENEKILLYEYMPNKSLDAFIFDKELCTLLNWKKRFDIILGIARGVLYLHQDSRLRIIHRDLKTSNILLDEEMNPKISDFGLARIVEGKGIEASTNKVTGT
;
A
#
# COMPACT_ATOMS: atom_id res chain seq x y z
N MET A 1 -12.87 14.22 6.50
CA MET A 1 -12.95 13.85 7.93
C MET A 1 -12.42 12.43 8.08
N THR A 2 -11.64 12.13 9.12
CA THR A 2 -11.19 10.76 9.42
C THR A 2 -11.64 10.42 10.83
N ILE A 3 -12.41 9.34 10.96
CA ILE A 3 -12.91 8.84 12.23
C ILE A 3 -11.88 7.86 12.79
N VAL A 4 -11.56 7.98 14.07
CA VAL A 4 -10.56 7.14 14.77
C VAL A 4 -11.16 6.40 15.98
N TRP A 5 -12.42 6.73 16.33
CA TRP A 5 -13.15 6.10 17.41
C TRP A 5 -14.66 6.36 17.24
N VAL A 6 -15.49 5.36 17.56
CA VAL A 6 -16.96 5.43 17.47
C VAL A 6 -17.55 4.76 18.72
N ALA A 7 -18.36 5.50 19.48
CA ALA A 7 -18.96 5.01 20.72
C ALA A 7 -20.04 3.95 20.47
N ASN A 8 -21.03 4.30 19.65
CA ASN A 8 -22.26 3.56 19.41
C ASN A 8 -22.24 2.83 18.05
N ARG A 9 -21.11 2.21 17.69
CA ARG A 9 -20.91 1.65 16.34
C ARG A 9 -21.92 0.57 15.93
N GLU A 10 -22.53 -0.12 16.89
CA GLU A 10 -23.56 -1.16 16.65
C GLU A 10 -24.98 -0.60 16.65
N THR A 11 -25.19 0.61 17.17
CA THR A 11 -26.52 1.17 17.39
C THR A 11 -26.54 2.61 16.88
N PRO A 12 -26.76 2.78 15.56
CA PRO A 12 -26.78 4.09 14.94
C PRO A 12 -27.98 4.90 15.42
N ILE A 13 -27.84 6.23 15.39
CA ILE A 13 -28.91 7.16 15.70
C ILE A 13 -29.64 7.53 14.40
N SER A 14 -30.98 7.57 14.44
CA SER A 14 -31.81 7.89 13.28
C SER A 14 -31.96 9.40 13.04
N ASP A 15 -32.15 10.19 14.11
CA ASP A 15 -32.19 11.66 14.05
C ASP A 15 -31.03 12.28 14.83
N MET A 16 -30.05 12.79 14.08
CA MET A 16 -28.85 13.41 14.64
C MET A 16 -29.14 14.73 15.37
N ASN A 17 -30.22 15.44 15.02
CA ASN A 17 -30.48 16.78 15.57
C ASN A 17 -31.10 16.74 16.97
N SER A 18 -31.78 15.64 17.30
CA SER A 18 -32.43 15.40 18.59
C SER A 18 -31.58 14.56 19.56
N ALA A 19 -30.47 14.01 19.07
CA ALA A 19 -29.58 13.19 19.88
C ALA A 19 -28.77 14.02 20.87
N GLU A 20 -28.61 13.52 22.10
CA GLU A 20 -27.89 14.22 23.16
C GLU A 20 -26.81 13.34 23.78
N LEU A 21 -25.59 13.86 23.86
CA LEU A 21 -24.51 13.29 24.67
C LEU A 21 -24.38 14.11 25.96
N LYS A 22 -24.66 13.48 27.12
CA LYS A 22 -24.64 14.15 28.42
C LYS A 22 -24.10 13.27 29.54
N ILE A 23 -23.74 13.91 30.65
CA ILE A 23 -23.39 13.20 31.87
C ILE A 23 -24.66 12.96 32.69
N LEU A 24 -24.93 11.70 33.02
CA LEU A 24 -26.11 11.29 33.79
C LEU A 24 -25.69 10.23 34.81
N HIS A 25 -25.95 10.49 36.10
CA HIS A 25 -25.55 9.61 37.22
C HIS A 25 -24.06 9.20 37.16
N GLY A 26 -23.18 10.17 36.93
CA GLY A 26 -21.73 9.95 36.85
C GLY A 26 -21.26 9.17 35.61
N ASN A 27 -22.13 8.91 34.64
CA ASN A 27 -21.80 8.21 33.39
C ASN A 27 -21.92 9.16 32.20
N LEU A 28 -21.11 8.94 31.16
CA LEU A 28 -21.34 9.57 29.86
C LEU A 28 -22.36 8.72 29.09
N VAL A 29 -23.48 9.34 28.70
CA VAL A 29 -24.64 8.67 28.09
C VAL A 29 -25.06 9.38 26.81
N LEU A 30 -25.26 8.59 25.76
CA LEU A 30 -25.80 9.00 24.47
C LEU A 30 -27.28 8.60 24.38
N MET A 31 -28.16 9.58 24.24
CA MET A 31 -29.60 9.42 24.15
C MET A 31 -30.11 9.66 22.72
N ASP A 32 -31.13 8.92 22.31
CA ASP A 32 -31.85 9.13 21.05
C ASP A 32 -32.94 10.22 21.15
N GLU A 33 -33.68 10.42 20.05
CA GLU A 33 -34.83 11.31 19.95
C GLU A 33 -35.93 11.08 21.00
N SER A 34 -36.02 9.85 21.51
CA SER A 34 -37.02 9.42 22.50
C SER A 34 -36.48 9.46 23.93
N GLN A 35 -35.28 10.03 24.14
CA GLN A 35 -34.55 10.04 25.42
C GLN A 35 -34.24 8.64 25.96
N VAL A 36 -34.11 7.66 25.05
CA VAL A 36 -33.67 6.30 25.37
C VAL A 36 -32.15 6.24 25.23
N SER A 37 -31.49 5.62 26.21
CA SER A 37 -30.04 5.44 26.22
C SER A 37 -29.61 4.44 25.15
N ILE A 38 -28.92 4.94 24.12
CA ILE A 38 -28.33 4.15 23.03
C ILE A 38 -26.95 3.62 23.41
N TRP A 39 -26.17 4.40 24.16
CA TRP A 39 -24.84 4.01 24.60
C TRP A 39 -24.49 4.69 25.93
N SER A 40 -23.73 3.99 26.78
CA SER A 40 -23.24 4.53 28.05
C SER A 40 -21.91 3.92 28.46
N THR A 41 -21.15 4.64 29.30
CA THR A 41 -19.85 4.17 29.83
C THR A 41 -19.98 3.02 30.84
N ASN A 42 -21.16 2.81 31.43
CA ASN A 42 -21.47 1.75 32.40
C ASN A 42 -20.47 1.63 33.57
N VAL A 43 -20.00 2.77 34.07
CA VAL A 43 -19.17 2.86 35.27
C VAL A 43 -20.06 2.77 36.50
N ASN A 44 -19.65 1.95 37.47
CA ASN A 44 -20.34 1.79 38.74
C ASN A 44 -19.76 2.76 39.78
N LEU A 45 -20.21 4.02 39.76
CA LEU A 45 -19.77 5.06 40.70
C LEU A 45 -20.79 5.22 41.83
N THR A 46 -20.33 5.12 43.08
CA THR A 46 -21.16 5.30 44.28
C THR A 46 -21.31 6.76 44.71
N THR A 47 -20.45 7.66 44.22
CA THR A 47 -20.44 9.10 44.55
C THR A 47 -19.69 9.86 43.45
N SER A 48 -20.27 10.92 42.90
CA SER A 48 -19.55 12.11 42.41
C SER A 48 -20.54 13.09 41.76
N ASP A 49 -20.76 14.24 42.42
CA ASP A 49 -21.45 15.40 41.85
C ASP A 49 -20.50 16.22 40.93
N SER A 50 -19.25 15.77 40.74
CA SER A 50 -18.16 16.49 40.07
C SER A 50 -17.50 15.68 38.94
N VAL A 51 -18.29 14.87 38.19
CA VAL A 51 -17.76 14.11 37.06
C VAL A 51 -17.68 14.99 35.81
N VAL A 52 -16.53 14.97 35.14
CA VAL A 52 -16.31 15.67 33.86
C VAL A 52 -15.80 14.70 32.79
N ALA A 53 -16.26 14.92 31.55
CA ALA A 53 -15.72 14.26 30.36
C ALA A 53 -14.72 15.19 29.69
N ALA A 54 -13.49 14.72 29.47
CA ALA A 54 -12.41 15.51 28.90
C ALA A 54 -11.74 14.77 27.74
N LEU A 55 -11.57 15.45 26.61
CA LEU A 55 -10.81 14.95 25.47
C LEU A 55 -9.37 15.47 25.55
N GLY A 56 -8.40 14.56 25.67
CA GLY A 56 -6.98 14.91 25.69
C GLY A 56 -6.39 15.14 24.29
N ASP A 57 -5.23 15.80 24.23
CA ASP A 57 -4.50 16.07 22.98
C ASP A 57 -4.06 14.80 22.23
N ASN A 58 -3.97 13.66 22.94
CA ASN A 58 -3.69 12.35 22.35
C ASN A 58 -4.93 11.67 21.76
N GLY A 59 -6.12 12.30 21.85
CA GLY A 59 -7.39 11.76 21.40
C GLY A 59 -8.08 10.82 22.40
N ASN A 60 -7.54 10.66 23.61
CA ASN A 60 -8.18 9.87 24.65
C ASN A 60 -9.33 10.67 25.28
N LEU A 61 -10.55 10.15 25.20
CA LEU A 61 -11.71 10.70 25.88
C LEU A 61 -11.81 10.02 27.24
N VAL A 62 -11.70 10.80 28.32
CA VAL A 62 -11.64 10.29 29.69
C VAL A 62 -12.79 10.87 30.49
N LEU A 63 -13.47 10.00 31.25
CA LEU A 63 -14.41 10.37 32.29
C LEU A 63 -13.65 10.39 33.62
N ARG A 64 -13.62 11.53 34.34
CA ARG A 64 -12.81 11.67 35.56
C ARG A 64 -13.46 12.63 36.56
N ASP A 65 -12.94 12.64 37.78
CA ASP A 65 -13.33 13.63 38.77
C ASP A 65 -12.72 15.01 38.43
N GLU A 66 -13.51 16.06 38.60
CA GLU A 66 -13.09 17.45 38.46
C GLU A 66 -12.14 17.87 39.60
N SER A 67 -12.34 17.33 40.80
CA SER A 67 -11.58 17.67 42.01
C SER A 67 -10.18 17.05 42.04
N GLU A 68 -9.97 15.95 41.32
CA GLU A 68 -8.68 15.27 41.19
C GLU A 68 -8.19 15.21 39.73
N PRO A 69 -7.81 16.34 39.11
CA PRO A 69 -7.41 16.38 37.71
C PRO A 69 -6.07 15.67 37.40
N ARG A 70 -5.37 15.16 38.42
CA ARG A 70 -4.02 14.57 38.29
C ARG A 70 -4.00 13.04 38.32
N THR A 71 -5.09 12.36 38.67
CA THR A 71 -5.15 10.90 38.60
C THR A 71 -5.25 10.48 37.13
N SER A 72 -4.19 9.85 36.63
CA SER A 72 -4.04 9.52 35.20
C SER A 72 -5.03 8.46 34.69
N GLU A 73 -5.70 7.72 35.58
CA GLU A 73 -6.51 6.56 35.20
C GLU A 73 -8.01 6.85 35.00
N GLY A 74 -8.53 7.99 35.49
CA GLY A 74 -9.96 8.31 35.37
C GLY A 74 -10.89 7.18 35.84
N PHE A 75 -12.18 7.33 35.58
CA PHE A 75 -13.20 6.30 35.81
C PHE A 75 -13.46 5.45 34.57
N TRP A 76 -13.28 6.04 33.39
CA TRP A 76 -13.44 5.39 32.08
C TRP A 76 -12.60 6.12 31.05
N GLN A 77 -12.09 5.40 30.05
CA GLN A 77 -11.37 5.99 28.93
C GLN A 77 -11.67 5.31 27.59
N SER A 78 -11.69 6.09 26.50
CA SER A 78 -11.93 5.56 25.15
C SER A 78 -10.81 4.63 24.68
N PHE A 79 -9.57 4.84 25.15
CA PHE A 79 -8.43 3.97 24.84
C PHE A 79 -8.59 2.54 25.37
N ASP A 80 -9.48 2.31 26.35
CA ASP A 80 -9.80 0.97 26.83
C ASP A 80 -10.86 0.26 25.99
N ASN A 81 -11.51 0.99 25.08
CA ASN A 81 -12.57 0.51 24.21
C ASN A 81 -12.28 0.91 22.75
N PRO A 82 -11.18 0.43 22.17
CA PRO A 82 -10.81 0.78 20.79
C PRO A 82 -11.82 0.23 19.78
N THR A 83 -11.83 0.84 18.58
CA THR A 83 -12.67 0.39 17.45
C THR A 83 -11.80 -0.29 16.39
N ASP A 84 -11.63 0.30 15.22
CA ASP A 84 -10.72 -0.19 14.18
C ASP A 84 -9.30 0.38 14.32
N THR A 85 -9.16 1.46 15.10
CA THR A 85 -7.95 2.30 15.13
C THR A 85 -7.28 2.29 16.50
N LEU A 86 -5.97 2.10 16.51
CA LEU A 86 -5.07 2.31 17.64
C LEU A 86 -4.27 3.61 17.43
N LEU A 87 -4.44 4.57 18.33
CA LEU A 87 -3.70 5.84 18.35
C LEU A 87 -2.40 5.72 19.16
N PRO A 88 -1.42 6.63 18.96
CA PRO A 88 -0.19 6.64 19.73
C PRO A 88 -0.46 6.72 21.25
N GLY A 89 0.15 5.82 22.02
CA GLY A 89 -0.05 5.68 23.47
C GLY A 89 -1.22 4.79 23.88
N SER A 90 -2.09 4.37 22.95
CA SER A 90 -3.11 3.36 23.19
C SER A 90 -2.51 1.95 23.14
N LYS A 91 -3.26 0.94 23.62
CA LYS A 91 -2.79 -0.44 23.78
C LYS A 91 -3.74 -1.45 23.15
N ILE A 92 -3.16 -2.42 22.42
CA ILE A 92 -3.79 -3.74 22.25
C ILE A 92 -3.31 -4.57 23.44
N ALA A 93 -4.23 -5.11 24.25
CA ALA A 93 -3.88 -5.64 25.55
C ALA A 93 -4.66 -6.92 25.90
N TYR A 94 -4.06 -7.73 26.75
CA TYR A 94 -4.64 -8.92 27.35
C TYR A 94 -4.43 -8.87 28.86
N ASN A 95 -5.52 -8.79 29.62
CA ASN A 95 -5.46 -8.83 31.07
C ASN A 95 -5.46 -10.29 31.56
N LYS A 96 -4.36 -10.70 32.20
CA LYS A 96 -4.13 -12.11 32.57
C LYS A 96 -5.03 -12.61 33.70
N HIS A 97 -5.53 -11.69 34.54
CA HIS A 97 -6.41 -11.99 35.68
C HIS A 97 -7.87 -12.10 35.26
N THR A 98 -8.38 -11.06 34.59
CA THR A 98 -9.79 -10.96 34.17
C THR A 98 -10.08 -11.69 32.87
N LYS A 99 -9.04 -12.11 32.14
CA LYS A 99 -9.12 -12.71 30.80
C LYS A 99 -9.81 -11.79 29.78
N LYS A 100 -9.81 -10.48 30.03
CA LYS A 100 -10.36 -9.47 29.12
C LYS A 100 -9.31 -9.01 28.11
N GLU A 101 -9.76 -8.84 26.88
CA GLU A 101 -8.96 -8.43 25.73
C GLU A 101 -9.35 -7.01 25.27
N LYS A 102 -8.35 -6.22 24.90
CA LYS A 102 -8.50 -4.96 24.16
C LYS A 102 -8.01 -5.21 22.75
N ILE A 103 -8.91 -5.23 21.80
CA ILE A 103 -8.66 -5.65 20.41
C ILE A 103 -9.13 -4.59 19.45
N LEU A 104 -8.55 -4.57 18.25
CA LEU A 104 -9.10 -3.79 17.15
C LEU A 104 -10.07 -4.65 16.35
N THR A 105 -11.18 -4.08 15.92
CA THR A 105 -12.12 -4.71 14.99
C THR A 105 -12.42 -3.77 13.83
N SER A 106 -12.25 -4.28 12.61
CA SER A 106 -12.50 -3.52 11.39
C SER A 106 -13.93 -2.98 11.38
N TRP A 107 -14.17 -1.95 10.57
CA TRP A 107 -15.54 -1.62 10.18
C TRP A 107 -16.11 -2.73 9.30
N LYS A 108 -17.43 -2.74 9.16
CA LYS A 108 -18.12 -3.67 8.28
C LYS A 108 -17.78 -3.38 6.82
N ASN A 109 -17.80 -2.10 6.44
CA ASN A 109 -17.37 -1.63 5.12
C ASN A 109 -16.93 -0.15 5.20
N PHE A 110 -16.71 0.49 4.05
CA PHE A 110 -16.21 1.87 3.99
C PHE A 110 -17.19 2.95 4.48
N GLU A 111 -18.48 2.63 4.63
CA GLU A 111 -19.54 3.56 5.03
C GLU A 111 -20.20 3.18 6.36
N ASP A 112 -20.24 1.89 6.71
CA ASP A 112 -20.87 1.36 7.92
C ASP A 112 -19.82 1.03 9.01
N PRO A 113 -19.76 1.80 10.11
CA PRO A 113 -18.80 1.60 11.19
C PRO A 113 -19.12 0.42 12.11
N ALA A 114 -20.23 -0.31 11.90
CA ALA A 114 -20.55 -1.52 12.65
C ALA A 114 -19.37 -2.52 12.64
N THR A 115 -19.36 -3.43 13.61
CA THR A 115 -18.28 -4.42 13.74
C THR A 115 -18.19 -5.30 12.50
N GLY A 116 -17.05 -5.22 11.82
CA GLY A 116 -16.72 -6.08 10.70
C GLY A 116 -16.16 -7.42 11.12
N LEU A 117 -15.74 -8.21 10.12
CA LEU A 117 -15.30 -9.58 10.32
C LEU A 117 -13.87 -9.70 10.85
N PHE A 118 -13.03 -8.68 10.72
CA PHE A 118 -11.61 -8.81 11.00
C PHE A 118 -11.25 -8.21 12.36
N SER A 119 -10.51 -8.97 13.17
CA SER A 119 -9.98 -8.48 14.44
C SER A 119 -8.47 -8.62 14.52
N ASN A 120 -7.82 -7.66 15.18
CA ASN A 120 -6.42 -7.77 15.59
C ASN A 120 -6.31 -7.76 17.11
N GLU A 121 -5.69 -8.81 17.64
CA GLU A 121 -5.65 -9.10 19.07
C GLU A 121 -4.31 -9.72 19.46
N LEU A 122 -4.02 -9.76 20.76
CA LEU A 122 -2.83 -10.45 21.28
C LEU A 122 -3.09 -11.93 21.44
N ASP A 123 -2.08 -12.74 21.12
CA ASP A 123 -2.08 -14.15 21.46
C ASP A 123 -1.86 -14.34 22.97
N PRO A 124 -2.81 -14.95 23.72
CA PRO A 124 -2.63 -15.20 25.15
C PRO A 124 -1.44 -16.11 25.48
N ASN A 125 -0.99 -16.91 24.51
CA ASN A 125 0.05 -17.94 24.70
C ASN A 125 1.40 -17.54 24.11
N GLY A 126 1.50 -16.39 23.44
CA GLY A 126 2.68 -15.99 22.69
C GLY A 126 2.92 -14.50 22.73
N ARG A 127 4.17 -14.08 22.51
CA ARG A 127 4.51 -12.65 22.39
C ARG A 127 4.26 -12.15 20.97
N GLN A 128 3.02 -12.20 20.52
CA GLN A 128 2.63 -11.87 19.15
C GLN A 128 1.21 -11.34 19.08
N CYS A 129 0.92 -10.58 18.03
CA CYS A 129 -0.45 -10.26 17.64
C CYS A 129 -0.92 -11.24 16.56
N ILE A 130 -2.21 -11.55 16.55
CA ILE A 130 -2.87 -12.37 15.55
C ILE A 130 -3.99 -11.59 14.88
N ILE A 131 -4.30 -11.95 13.64
CA ILE A 131 -5.50 -11.46 12.95
C ILE A 131 -6.48 -12.61 12.81
N ARG A 132 -7.72 -12.40 13.24
CA ARG A 132 -8.81 -13.36 13.11
C ARG A 132 -9.87 -12.90 12.12
N TRP A 133 -10.42 -13.88 11.43
CA TRP A 133 -11.67 -13.77 10.69
C TRP A 133 -12.82 -14.26 11.57
N ASN A 134 -13.85 -13.43 11.70
CA ASN A 134 -15.06 -13.66 12.48
C ASN A 134 -14.81 -14.13 13.92
N ARG A 135 -13.69 -13.71 14.53
CA ARG A 135 -13.20 -14.16 15.86
C ARG A 135 -12.99 -15.66 16.02
N THR A 136 -13.04 -16.45 14.93
CA THR A 136 -12.88 -17.91 14.99
C THR A 136 -11.52 -18.32 14.43
N GLU A 137 -11.31 -18.08 13.14
CA GLU A 137 -10.16 -18.56 12.38
C GLU A 137 -9.08 -17.49 12.33
N TRP A 138 -7.90 -17.75 12.88
CA TRP A 138 -6.75 -16.87 12.71
C TRP A 138 -6.01 -17.23 11.42
N PHE A 139 -5.58 -16.22 10.66
CA PHE A 139 -4.96 -16.44 9.35
C PHE A 139 -3.59 -15.78 9.19
N TRP A 140 -3.21 -14.93 10.14
CA TRP A 140 -1.93 -14.25 10.11
C TRP A 140 -1.45 -13.96 11.53
N THR A 141 -0.13 -14.01 11.74
CA THR A 141 0.51 -13.60 12.98
C THR A 141 1.63 -12.61 12.71
N SER A 142 1.85 -11.69 13.66
CA SER A 142 2.98 -10.78 13.64
C SER A 142 4.32 -11.51 13.77
N GLY A 143 4.31 -12.77 14.18
CA GLY A 143 5.48 -13.46 14.69
C GLY A 143 5.90 -12.91 16.06
N ALA A 144 6.84 -13.60 16.69
CA ALA A 144 7.26 -13.28 18.05
C ALA A 144 7.95 -11.90 18.11
N TRP A 145 7.70 -11.20 19.21
CA TRP A 145 8.39 -9.97 19.57
C TRP A 145 9.85 -10.27 19.92
N ASN A 146 10.79 -9.65 19.20
CA ASN A 146 12.23 -9.89 19.38
C ASN A 146 12.93 -8.86 20.31
N GLY A 147 12.16 -7.95 20.93
CA GLY A 147 12.69 -6.83 21.73
C GLY A 147 12.58 -5.48 21.03
N HIS A 148 12.53 -5.46 19.69
CA HIS A 148 12.50 -4.23 18.90
C HIS A 148 11.31 -4.17 17.94
N PHE A 149 10.95 -5.31 17.35
CA PHE A 149 9.85 -5.44 16.39
C PHE A 149 9.29 -6.87 16.39
N PHE A 150 8.15 -7.06 15.72
CA PHE A 150 7.61 -8.40 15.48
C PHE A 150 8.26 -9.03 14.25
N SER A 151 8.67 -10.31 14.34
CA SER A 151 9.52 -10.95 13.32
C SER A 151 8.93 -10.99 11.90
N SER A 152 7.60 -11.05 11.77
CA SER A 152 6.89 -11.04 10.48
C SER A 152 6.62 -9.62 9.96
N ILE A 153 7.03 -8.58 10.71
CA ILE A 153 6.93 -7.17 10.33
C ILE A 153 8.30 -6.46 10.46
N PRO A 154 9.32 -6.88 9.70
CA PRO A 154 10.65 -6.28 9.78
C PRO A 154 10.66 -4.78 9.46
N ARG A 155 9.66 -4.27 8.72
CA ARG A 155 9.51 -2.84 8.44
C ARG A 155 9.35 -1.97 9.69
N MET A 156 8.83 -2.50 10.80
CA MET A 156 8.79 -1.77 12.08
C MET A 156 10.18 -1.37 12.58
N SER A 157 11.24 -2.09 12.20
CA SER A 157 12.62 -1.73 12.58
C SER A 157 13.15 -0.49 11.85
N LEU A 158 12.55 -0.12 10.72
CA LEU A 158 12.93 1.02 9.91
C LEU A 158 12.19 2.31 10.31
N ASP A 159 11.21 2.19 11.20
CA ASP A 159 10.29 3.23 11.63
C ASP A 159 10.89 4.09 12.75
N SER A 160 12.00 4.79 12.50
CA SER A 160 12.71 5.63 13.49
C SER A 160 11.87 6.74 14.17
N PHE A 161 10.70 7.06 13.60
CA PHE A 161 9.72 7.99 14.19
C PHE A 161 8.90 7.39 15.33
N PHE A 162 8.86 6.06 15.39
CA PHE A 162 7.99 5.30 16.27
C PHE A 162 8.81 4.60 17.33
N ASN A 163 8.30 4.63 18.57
CA ASN A 163 8.81 3.80 19.64
C ASN A 163 7.78 2.70 19.88
N HIS A 164 8.11 1.49 19.48
CA HIS A 164 7.28 0.31 19.64
C HIS A 164 7.68 -0.42 20.90
N SER A 165 6.70 -0.86 21.70
CA SER A 165 6.97 -1.64 22.90
C SER A 165 5.96 -2.76 23.06
N TYR A 166 6.47 -3.90 23.49
CA TYR A 166 5.70 -5.03 23.97
C TYR A 166 6.03 -5.23 25.44
N VAL A 167 5.01 -5.16 26.29
CA VAL A 167 5.16 -5.35 27.73
C VAL A 167 4.42 -6.61 28.12
N ASP A 168 5.10 -7.44 28.91
CA ASP A 168 4.60 -8.73 29.36
C ASP A 168 4.92 -8.88 30.84
N ASN A 169 3.95 -8.61 31.70
CA ASN A 169 4.10 -8.68 33.15
C ASN A 169 3.08 -9.65 33.77
N VAL A 170 3.03 -9.73 35.10
CA VAL A 170 2.13 -10.64 35.83
C VAL A 170 0.65 -10.27 35.70
N ASN A 171 0.34 -9.00 35.39
CA ASN A 171 -1.04 -8.49 35.35
C ASN A 171 -1.59 -8.43 33.92
N GLU A 172 -0.80 -7.92 32.98
CA GLU A 172 -1.21 -7.74 31.59
C GLU A 172 -0.05 -7.98 30.61
N SER A 173 -0.41 -8.37 29.40
CA SER A 173 0.44 -8.28 28.22
C SER A 173 -0.15 -7.23 27.28
N TYR A 174 0.67 -6.33 26.73
CA TYR A 174 0.18 -5.34 25.77
C TYR A 174 1.23 -4.93 24.75
N TYR A 175 0.75 -4.56 23.57
CA TYR A 175 1.50 -3.85 22.55
C TYR A 175 1.05 -2.39 22.51
N THR A 176 1.99 -1.46 22.44
CA THR A 176 1.74 -0.04 22.25
C THR A 176 2.83 0.59 21.41
N TYR A 177 2.51 1.72 20.79
CA TYR A 177 3.49 2.54 20.11
C TYR A 177 3.32 4.01 20.46
N SER A 178 4.41 4.77 20.48
CA SER A 178 4.40 6.22 20.64
C SER A 178 5.22 6.88 19.54
N LEU A 179 5.10 8.20 19.41
CA LEU A 179 5.82 8.98 18.41
C LEU A 179 6.91 9.83 19.07
N ASN A 180 8.09 9.87 18.46
CA ASN A 180 9.19 10.72 18.90
C ASN A 180 8.94 12.20 18.55
N ASN A 181 8.14 12.46 17.52
CA ASN A 181 7.80 13.80 17.04
C ASN A 181 6.29 14.05 17.16
N ARG A 182 5.90 15.04 17.98
CA ARG A 182 4.51 15.43 18.24
C ARG A 182 3.79 16.04 17.03
N PHE A 183 4.50 16.45 15.99
CA PHE A 183 3.91 17.00 14.75
C PHE A 183 3.49 15.91 13.75
N ILE A 184 3.87 14.65 13.97
CA ILE A 184 3.47 13.53 13.13
C ILE A 184 2.13 13.02 13.64
N ILE A 185 1.15 12.92 12.74
CA ILE A 185 -0.11 12.25 13.03
C ILE A 185 -0.02 10.86 12.41
N SER A 186 -0.22 9.83 13.22
CA SER A 186 -0.17 8.44 12.78
C SER A 186 -1.24 7.61 13.47
N ARG A 187 -1.70 6.57 12.78
CA ARG A 187 -2.66 5.61 13.31
C ARG A 187 -2.37 4.21 12.78
N TYR A 188 -2.55 3.22 13.63
CA TYR A 188 -2.53 1.80 13.29
C TYR A 188 -3.97 1.30 13.18
N VAL A 189 -4.34 0.73 12.03
CA VAL A 189 -5.75 0.46 11.69
C VAL A 189 -5.93 -1.01 11.29
N MET A 190 -6.97 -1.66 11.81
CA MET A 190 -7.51 -2.89 11.29
C MET A 190 -8.47 -2.54 10.13
N ASP A 191 -7.96 -2.53 8.91
CA ASP A 191 -8.69 -2.08 7.72
C ASP A 191 -9.84 -3.04 7.36
N VAL A 192 -10.87 -2.51 6.69
CA VAL A 192 -11.99 -3.31 6.15
C VAL A 192 -11.53 -4.36 5.13
N SER A 193 -10.33 -4.20 4.56
CA SER A 193 -9.69 -5.21 3.71
C SER A 193 -9.24 -6.46 4.46
N GLY A 194 -9.26 -6.45 5.80
CA GLY A 194 -8.69 -7.53 6.62
C GLY A 194 -7.17 -7.44 6.78
N GLN A 195 -6.58 -6.30 6.43
CA GLN A 195 -5.16 -6.02 6.65
C GLN A 195 -4.98 -5.03 7.81
N ILE A 196 -3.97 -5.27 8.64
CA ILE A 196 -3.47 -4.25 9.55
C ILE A 196 -2.62 -3.26 8.78
N ASN A 197 -2.73 -1.97 9.10
CA ASN A 197 -2.03 -0.92 8.36
C ASN A 197 -1.55 0.18 9.31
N LEU A 198 -0.25 0.47 9.31
CA LEU A 198 0.30 1.64 9.98
C LEU A 198 0.37 2.79 8.98
N THR A 199 -0.38 3.86 9.25
CA THR A 199 -0.49 5.02 8.37
C THR A 199 0.02 6.29 9.03
N VAL A 200 0.56 7.18 8.20
CA VAL A 200 0.95 8.53 8.61
C VAL A 200 0.20 9.55 7.77
N TRP A 201 -0.28 10.60 8.42
CA TRP A 201 -0.91 11.72 7.75
C TRP A 201 0.17 12.61 7.16
N TYR A 202 0.19 12.68 5.83
CA TYR A 202 1.16 13.51 5.12
C TYR A 202 0.57 13.98 3.78
N LYS A 203 0.69 15.28 3.51
CA LYS A 203 0.12 15.93 2.31
C LYS A 203 -1.40 15.68 2.18
N GLU A 204 -2.14 15.89 3.26
CA GLU A 204 -3.61 15.79 3.30
C GLU A 204 -4.18 14.41 2.94
N LYS A 205 -3.37 13.37 3.10
CA LYS A 205 -3.80 11.99 2.93
C LYS A 205 -3.09 11.06 3.90
N TRP A 206 -3.74 9.95 4.20
CA TRP A 206 -3.11 8.83 4.88
C TRP A 206 -2.20 8.09 3.90
N ASN A 207 -0.93 7.92 4.27
CA ASN A 207 0.03 7.12 3.52
C ASN A 207 0.40 5.92 4.37
N SER A 208 0.25 4.72 3.81
CA SER A 208 0.66 3.47 4.47
C SER A 208 2.18 3.39 4.53
N LEU A 209 2.74 3.18 5.72
CA LEU A 209 4.15 2.81 5.90
C LEU A 209 4.34 1.32 5.60
N TRP A 210 3.43 0.51 6.14
CA TRP A 210 3.37 -0.92 5.91
C TRP A 210 1.98 -1.44 6.26
N PHE A 211 1.66 -2.58 5.69
CA PHE A 211 0.44 -3.32 5.97
C PHE A 211 0.71 -4.82 5.90
N GLN A 212 -0.11 -5.60 6.57
CA GLN A 212 -0.01 -7.06 6.59
C GLN A 212 -1.40 -7.72 6.61
N PRO A 213 -1.57 -8.89 5.98
CA PRO A 213 -0.64 -9.58 5.07
C PRO A 213 -0.29 -8.75 3.82
N MET A 214 0.86 -8.98 3.18
CA MET A 214 1.28 -8.19 2.00
C MET A 214 0.42 -8.42 0.75
N GLN A 215 -0.14 -9.62 0.56
CA GLN A 215 -1.06 -9.90 -0.53
C GLN A 215 -2.49 -9.88 -0.03
N GLN A 216 -3.39 -9.23 -0.77
CA GLN A 216 -4.80 -9.15 -0.40
C GLN A 216 -5.45 -10.55 -0.36
N CYS A 217 -5.07 -11.44 -1.28
CA CYS A 217 -5.57 -12.81 -1.30
C CYS A 217 -4.99 -13.70 -0.20
N ASP A 218 -4.03 -13.24 0.61
CA ASP A 218 -3.59 -13.96 1.82
C ASP A 218 -4.56 -13.76 2.99
N VAL A 219 -5.41 -12.73 2.93
CA VAL A 219 -6.51 -12.53 3.89
C VAL A 219 -7.52 -13.67 3.74
N TYR A 220 -7.72 -14.41 4.83
CA TYR A 220 -8.60 -15.57 4.81
C TYR A 220 -10.03 -15.18 4.47
N ALA A 221 -10.63 -15.92 3.53
CA ALA A 221 -12.02 -15.76 3.15
C ALA A 221 -12.39 -14.32 2.69
N TYR A 222 -11.42 -13.56 2.17
CA TYR A 222 -11.62 -12.17 1.75
C TYR A 222 -12.80 -11.99 0.77
N CYS A 223 -13.01 -12.94 -0.14
CA CYS A 223 -14.08 -12.89 -1.14
C CYS A 223 -15.39 -13.59 -0.72
N GLY A 224 -15.50 -14.03 0.54
CA GLY A 224 -16.65 -14.74 1.05
C GLY A 224 -16.90 -16.11 0.42
N ALA A 225 -18.07 -16.68 0.72
CA ALA A 225 -18.48 -18.01 0.26
C ALA A 225 -18.59 -18.08 -1.27
N PHE A 226 -18.01 -19.12 -1.87
CA PHE A 226 -18.00 -19.36 -3.33
C PHE A 226 -17.41 -18.20 -4.17
N GLY A 227 -16.75 -17.24 -3.53
CA GLY A 227 -15.96 -16.19 -4.16
C GLY A 227 -14.50 -16.63 -4.32
N THR A 228 -13.90 -16.31 -5.47
CA THR A 228 -12.49 -16.55 -5.76
C THR A 228 -11.70 -15.25 -5.72
N CYS A 229 -10.53 -15.30 -5.07
CA CYS A 229 -9.57 -14.20 -5.03
C CYS A 229 -8.52 -14.34 -6.13
N ASN A 230 -8.27 -13.26 -6.87
CA ASN A 230 -7.22 -13.13 -7.87
C ASN A 230 -6.30 -11.95 -7.57
N GLN A 231 -5.06 -12.25 -7.16
CA GLN A 231 -4.09 -11.24 -6.74
C GLN A 231 -3.62 -10.31 -7.87
N ASN A 232 -3.73 -10.74 -9.13
CA ASN A 232 -3.24 -9.99 -10.30
C ASN A 232 -4.30 -9.09 -10.93
N SER A 233 -5.54 -9.12 -10.43
CA SER A 233 -6.63 -8.35 -10.98
C SER A 233 -6.85 -7.03 -10.25
N SER A 234 -7.41 -6.04 -10.95
CA SER A 234 -7.83 -4.77 -10.34
C SER A 234 -8.98 -4.95 -9.33
N ASN A 235 -9.85 -5.92 -9.59
CA ASN A 235 -10.88 -6.37 -8.65
C ASN A 235 -10.44 -7.74 -8.14
N PHE A 236 -10.16 -7.85 -6.84
CA PHE A 236 -9.64 -9.09 -6.28
C PHE A 236 -10.67 -10.23 -6.32
N CYS A 237 -11.96 -9.91 -6.09
CA CYS A 237 -13.00 -10.92 -5.88
C CYS A 237 -13.92 -11.12 -7.08
N TYR A 238 -14.23 -12.39 -7.34
CA TYR A 238 -15.15 -12.84 -8.40
C TYR A 238 -15.97 -14.03 -7.93
N CYS A 239 -17.22 -14.14 -8.35
CA CYS A 239 -17.98 -15.36 -8.15
C CYS A 239 -17.49 -16.49 -9.07
N LEU A 240 -17.52 -17.72 -8.56
CA LEU A 240 -17.30 -18.91 -9.37
C LEU A 240 -18.28 -18.95 -10.57
N PRO A 241 -17.90 -19.55 -11.71
CA PRO A 241 -18.83 -19.67 -12.83
C PRO A 241 -20.11 -20.44 -12.44
N GLY A 242 -21.28 -19.88 -12.75
CA GLY A 242 -22.58 -20.41 -12.31
C GLY A 242 -23.05 -19.88 -10.95
N PHE A 243 -22.32 -18.93 -10.37
CA PHE A 243 -22.67 -18.20 -9.16
C PHE A 243 -22.74 -16.69 -9.44
N LYS A 244 -23.57 -16.00 -8.67
CA LYS A 244 -23.74 -14.54 -8.67
C LYS A 244 -23.57 -13.99 -7.25
N GLN A 245 -23.35 -12.69 -7.13
CA GLN A 245 -23.24 -12.01 -5.83
C GLN A 245 -24.55 -12.13 -5.05
N ARG A 246 -24.48 -12.30 -3.72
CA ARG A 246 -25.70 -12.26 -2.88
C ARG A 246 -26.31 -10.86 -2.77
N SER A 247 -25.44 -9.85 -2.72
CA SER A 247 -25.82 -8.45 -2.62
C SER A 247 -24.91 -7.63 -3.52
N GLU A 248 -25.48 -7.01 -4.55
CA GLU A 248 -24.73 -6.13 -5.45
C GLU A 248 -24.31 -4.84 -4.73
N ASN A 249 -25.13 -4.34 -3.81
CA ASN A 249 -24.85 -3.15 -3.01
C ASN A 249 -23.62 -3.36 -2.14
N ASP A 250 -23.55 -4.47 -1.39
CA ASP A 250 -22.41 -4.78 -0.51
C ASP A 250 -21.12 -4.89 -1.34
N TRP A 251 -21.19 -5.60 -2.48
CA TRP A 251 -20.05 -5.74 -3.39
C TRP A 251 -19.58 -4.40 -3.98
N SER A 252 -20.49 -3.45 -4.22
CA SER A 252 -20.15 -2.10 -4.69
C SER A 252 -19.37 -1.29 -3.63
N LEU A 253 -19.67 -1.55 -2.34
CA LEU A 253 -18.96 -1.03 -1.18
C LEU A 253 -17.73 -1.86 -0.82
N LYS A 254 -17.35 -2.83 -1.66
CA LYS A 254 -16.25 -3.80 -1.43
C LYS A 254 -16.43 -4.64 -0.17
N ASP A 255 -17.67 -4.81 0.28
CA ASP A 255 -18.05 -5.79 1.28
C ASP A 255 -18.37 -7.12 0.58
N TYR A 256 -17.42 -8.03 0.65
CA TYR A 256 -17.54 -9.36 0.06
C TYR A 256 -17.96 -10.42 1.09
N SER A 257 -18.29 -10.02 2.33
CA SER A 257 -18.62 -10.95 3.42
C SER A 257 -19.78 -11.88 3.09
N GLY A 258 -20.79 -11.37 2.36
CA GLY A 258 -21.93 -12.15 1.88
C GLY A 258 -21.57 -13.18 0.82
N GLY A 259 -20.42 -13.05 0.15
CA GLY A 259 -19.97 -13.97 -0.89
C GLY A 259 -20.93 -14.07 -2.09
N CYS A 260 -21.06 -15.28 -2.60
CA CYS A 260 -21.81 -15.62 -3.79
C CYS A 260 -22.84 -16.72 -3.51
N GLU A 261 -23.87 -16.77 -4.34
CA GLU A 261 -24.89 -17.82 -4.36
C GLU A 261 -25.02 -18.43 -5.76
N ARG A 262 -25.53 -19.66 -5.85
CA ARG A 262 -25.73 -20.32 -7.14
C ARG A 262 -26.81 -19.58 -7.92
N GLU A 263 -26.57 -19.35 -9.21
CA GLU A 263 -27.59 -18.78 -10.10
C GLU A 263 -28.80 -19.72 -10.25
N ILE A 264 -28.53 -21.04 -10.24
CA ILE A 264 -29.55 -22.08 -10.37
C ILE A 264 -29.37 -23.10 -9.25
N VAL A 265 -30.45 -23.34 -8.50
CA VAL A 265 -30.49 -24.30 -7.39
C VAL A 265 -30.20 -25.72 -7.88
N LEU A 266 -29.51 -26.50 -7.05
CA LEU A 266 -29.18 -27.90 -7.33
C LEU A 266 -30.43 -28.76 -7.34
N ASN A 267 -30.45 -29.80 -8.17
CA ASN A 267 -31.58 -30.72 -8.25
C ASN A 267 -31.13 -32.16 -7.99
N CYS A 268 -30.81 -32.43 -6.72
CA CYS A 268 -30.19 -33.69 -6.31
C CYS A 268 -31.07 -34.95 -6.54
N ARG A 269 -32.40 -34.82 -6.56
CA ARG A 269 -33.33 -35.97 -6.51
C ARG A 269 -33.94 -36.39 -7.86
N ASN A 270 -33.82 -35.60 -8.92
CA ASN A 270 -34.46 -35.88 -10.21
C ASN A 270 -33.45 -36.35 -11.29
N ASP A 271 -33.97 -36.95 -12.36
CA ASP A 271 -33.20 -37.51 -13.51
C ASP A 271 -32.29 -36.50 -14.24
N ARG A 272 -32.43 -35.20 -13.98
CA ARG A 272 -31.48 -34.17 -14.43
C ARG A 272 -30.29 -34.10 -13.47
N LYS A 273 -29.40 -35.09 -13.55
CA LYS A 273 -28.19 -35.19 -12.71
C LYS A 273 -27.41 -33.88 -12.70
N ASP A 274 -27.20 -33.33 -11.50
CA ASP A 274 -26.23 -32.25 -11.27
C ASP A 274 -24.88 -32.59 -11.93
N LYS A 275 -24.13 -31.56 -12.31
CA LYS A 275 -22.83 -31.73 -12.96
C LYS A 275 -21.76 -30.99 -12.17
N PHE A 276 -20.52 -31.36 -12.43
CA PHE A 276 -19.38 -30.66 -11.86
C PHE A 276 -18.67 -29.80 -12.88
N LEU A 277 -18.18 -28.66 -12.41
CA LEU A 277 -17.26 -27.81 -13.13
C LEU A 277 -15.87 -27.93 -12.49
N ALA A 278 -14.88 -28.26 -13.30
CA ALA A 278 -13.49 -28.29 -12.87
C ALA A 278 -12.94 -26.86 -12.76
N ASN A 279 -12.36 -26.56 -11.60
CA ASN A 279 -11.72 -25.29 -11.28
C ASN A 279 -10.31 -25.58 -10.74
N ASN A 280 -9.33 -24.81 -11.22
CA ASN A 280 -7.95 -24.92 -10.77
C ASN A 280 -7.69 -23.86 -9.70
N LEU A 281 -7.21 -24.28 -8.53
CA LEU A 281 -6.92 -23.43 -7.38
C LEU A 281 -5.46 -23.56 -6.94
N VAL A 282 -4.97 -22.55 -6.22
CA VAL A 282 -3.65 -22.59 -5.54
C VAL A 282 -3.64 -23.64 -4.44
N MET A 283 -4.74 -23.71 -3.67
CA MET A 283 -4.91 -24.63 -2.55
C MET A 283 -6.38 -25.07 -2.48
N LEU A 284 -6.59 -26.29 -1.99
CA LEU A 284 -7.93 -26.82 -1.73
C LEU A 284 -8.42 -26.33 -0.36
N PRO A 285 -9.73 -26.08 -0.18
CA PRO A 285 -10.27 -25.60 1.10
C PRO A 285 -10.05 -26.62 2.23
N SER A 286 -9.77 -26.15 3.45
CA SER A 286 -9.33 -26.96 4.59
C SER A 286 -10.40 -27.93 5.14
N ASN A 287 -11.69 -27.63 5.00
CA ASN A 287 -12.82 -28.38 5.55
C ASN A 287 -13.25 -29.62 4.72
N SER A 288 -12.29 -30.28 4.09
CA SER A 288 -12.54 -31.48 3.28
C SER A 288 -12.73 -32.74 4.12
N GLN A 289 -13.58 -33.65 3.68
CA GLN A 289 -13.75 -34.99 4.25
C GLN A 289 -13.11 -36.00 3.30
N ARG A 290 -12.17 -36.81 3.80
CA ARG A 290 -11.57 -37.89 3.02
C ARG A 290 -12.54 -39.08 2.96
N VAL A 291 -12.80 -39.59 1.76
CA VAL A 291 -13.65 -40.75 1.52
C VAL A 291 -12.87 -41.81 0.75
N MET A 292 -13.21 -43.08 0.93
CA MET A 292 -12.61 -44.16 0.13
C MET A 292 -13.22 -44.16 -1.28
N ALA A 293 -12.38 -43.98 -2.28
CA ALA A 293 -12.71 -44.15 -3.69
C ALA A 293 -11.45 -44.61 -4.42
N GLY A 294 -11.56 -45.61 -5.31
CA GLY A 294 -10.47 -46.12 -6.13
C GLY A 294 -10.23 -45.31 -7.42
N SER A 295 -11.11 -44.35 -7.73
CA SER A 295 -10.95 -43.48 -8.91
C SER A 295 -11.65 -42.13 -8.76
N ALA A 296 -11.29 -41.18 -9.61
CA ALA A 296 -11.97 -39.88 -9.69
C ALA A 296 -13.46 -40.00 -10.03
N GLY A 297 -13.86 -40.95 -10.88
CA GLY A 297 -15.26 -41.18 -11.24
C GLY A 297 -16.08 -41.81 -10.11
N GLU A 298 -15.44 -42.63 -9.27
CA GLU A 298 -16.06 -43.14 -8.05
C GLU A 298 -16.24 -42.02 -7.02
N CYS A 299 -15.23 -41.14 -6.86
CA CYS A 299 -15.32 -39.95 -6.01
C CYS A 299 -16.46 -39.00 -6.45
N GLU A 300 -16.61 -38.78 -7.77
CA GLU A 300 -17.73 -38.04 -8.35
C GLU A 300 -19.08 -38.68 -7.98
N SER A 301 -19.20 -39.99 -8.14
CA SER A 301 -20.43 -40.74 -7.86
C SER A 301 -20.82 -40.67 -6.37
N ILE A 302 -19.83 -40.80 -5.48
CA ILE A 302 -19.99 -40.61 -4.04
C ILE A 302 -20.51 -39.21 -3.73
N CYS A 303 -19.93 -38.17 -4.32
CA CYS A 303 -20.43 -36.80 -4.14
C CYS A 303 -21.85 -36.60 -4.70
N LEU A 304 -22.16 -37.15 -5.88
CA LEU A 304 -23.51 -37.04 -6.48
C LEU A 304 -24.59 -37.66 -5.61
N SER A 305 -24.31 -38.85 -5.06
CA SER A 305 -25.24 -39.58 -4.18
C SER A 305 -25.51 -38.86 -2.86
N ASN A 306 -24.65 -37.95 -2.44
CA ASN A 306 -24.83 -37.15 -1.24
C ASN A 306 -25.30 -35.73 -1.58
N CYS A 307 -26.57 -35.41 -1.31
CA CYS A 307 -27.13 -34.08 -1.63
C CYS A 307 -26.49 -32.91 -0.89
N SER A 308 -25.80 -33.17 0.24
CA SER A 308 -25.05 -32.13 0.95
C SER A 308 -23.66 -31.89 0.37
N CYS A 309 -23.20 -32.72 -0.56
CA CYS A 309 -21.91 -32.54 -1.22
C CYS A 309 -21.94 -31.34 -2.17
N THR A 310 -20.97 -30.43 -2.00
CA THR A 310 -20.84 -29.21 -2.80
C THR A 310 -19.66 -29.23 -3.75
N ALA A 311 -18.61 -29.99 -3.45
CA ALA A 311 -17.48 -30.20 -4.34
C ALA A 311 -16.71 -31.49 -4.00
N TYR A 312 -15.89 -31.96 -4.94
CA TYR A 312 -14.91 -33.01 -4.70
C TYR A 312 -13.57 -32.74 -5.40
N SER A 313 -12.53 -33.46 -4.99
CA SER A 313 -11.22 -33.48 -5.64
C SER A 313 -10.65 -34.89 -5.49
N TYR A 314 -9.85 -35.32 -6.47
CA TYR A 314 -9.19 -36.61 -6.46
C TYR A 314 -7.72 -36.41 -6.84
N GLU A 315 -6.84 -36.44 -5.83
CA GLU A 315 -5.40 -36.27 -5.98
C GLU A 315 -4.70 -37.31 -5.08
N ASP A 316 -3.56 -37.85 -5.54
CA ASP A 316 -2.74 -38.82 -4.80
C ASP A 316 -3.51 -40.04 -4.24
N ASN A 317 -4.41 -40.62 -5.06
CA ASN A 317 -5.31 -41.72 -4.66
C ASN A 317 -6.19 -41.41 -3.44
N ALA A 318 -6.48 -40.14 -3.18
CA ALA A 318 -7.37 -39.69 -2.13
C ALA A 318 -8.56 -38.93 -2.71
N CYS A 319 -9.77 -39.37 -2.37
CA CYS A 319 -11.00 -38.64 -2.63
C CYS A 319 -11.28 -37.67 -1.48
N LEU A 320 -11.34 -36.38 -1.80
CA LEU A 320 -11.68 -35.30 -0.89
C LEU A 320 -13.05 -34.75 -1.26
N VAL A 321 -13.94 -34.62 -0.29
CA VAL A 321 -15.33 -34.20 -0.49
C VAL A 321 -15.66 -33.05 0.45
N TRP A 322 -16.29 -31.99 -0.07
CA TRP A 322 -16.73 -30.84 0.70
C TRP A 322 -18.25 -30.81 0.86
N LYS A 323 -18.70 -30.32 2.01
CA LYS A 323 -20.10 -30.08 2.34
C LYS A 323 -20.26 -28.62 2.76
N GLY A 324 -21.40 -28.02 2.40
CA GLY A 324 -21.68 -26.62 2.70
C GLY A 324 -20.88 -25.64 1.85
N GLU A 325 -20.63 -24.46 2.40
CA GLU A 325 -20.00 -23.35 1.69
C GLU A 325 -18.49 -23.56 1.52
N LEU A 326 -17.97 -23.16 0.36
CA LEU A 326 -16.55 -23.19 0.08
C LEU A 326 -15.97 -21.80 0.34
N MET A 327 -15.00 -21.72 1.23
CA MET A 327 -14.33 -20.48 1.63
C MET A 327 -12.88 -20.46 1.13
N ASP A 328 -12.28 -19.27 1.13
CA ASP A 328 -10.85 -19.04 0.89
C ASP A 328 -10.33 -19.59 -0.45
N LEU A 329 -11.11 -19.43 -1.53
CA LEU A 329 -10.73 -19.91 -2.86
C LEU A 329 -9.76 -18.92 -3.53
N LYS A 330 -8.57 -19.39 -3.92
CA LYS A 330 -7.52 -18.56 -4.53
C LYS A 330 -7.14 -19.07 -5.91
N LEU A 331 -7.13 -18.18 -6.90
CA LEU A 331 -6.75 -18.51 -8.27
C LEU A 331 -5.22 -18.51 -8.44
N PRO A 332 -4.66 -19.47 -9.20
CA PRO A 332 -3.23 -19.55 -9.43
C PRO A 332 -2.70 -18.37 -10.26
N THR A 333 -1.48 -17.94 -9.93
CA THR A 333 -0.73 -16.94 -10.72
C THR A 333 0.15 -17.65 -11.75
N GLU A 334 0.52 -16.97 -12.84
CA GLU A 334 1.30 -17.57 -13.93
C GLU A 334 2.67 -18.13 -13.49
N ASN A 335 3.20 -17.66 -12.35
CA ASN A 335 4.56 -17.95 -11.89
C ASN A 335 4.65 -18.76 -10.58
N ASN A 336 3.55 -19.27 -9.99
CA ASN A 336 3.69 -20.10 -8.78
C ASN A 336 2.51 -21.05 -8.50
N GLY A 337 2.86 -22.28 -8.11
CA GLY A 337 1.98 -23.24 -7.44
C GLY A 337 1.63 -24.50 -8.23
N SER A 338 1.70 -25.66 -7.56
CA SER A 338 1.03 -26.88 -8.00
C SER A 338 -0.47 -26.61 -8.11
N LYS A 339 -1.00 -26.67 -9.32
CA LYS A 339 -2.43 -26.44 -9.57
C LYS A 339 -3.19 -27.64 -9.01
N ARG A 340 -4.08 -27.39 -8.05
CA ARG A 340 -5.00 -28.41 -7.55
C ARG A 340 -6.36 -28.26 -8.19
N THR A 341 -6.97 -29.37 -8.59
CA THR A 341 -8.26 -29.35 -9.28
C THR A 341 -9.38 -29.66 -8.31
N ILE A 342 -10.34 -28.74 -8.18
CA ILE A 342 -11.59 -28.96 -7.45
C ILE A 342 -12.75 -29.00 -8.44
N HIS A 343 -13.68 -29.93 -8.24
CA HIS A 343 -14.86 -30.13 -9.05
C HIS A 343 -16.08 -29.65 -8.26
N ILE A 344 -16.64 -28.50 -8.65
CA ILE A 344 -17.72 -27.83 -7.92
C ILE A 344 -19.08 -28.20 -8.51
N ARG A 345 -20.02 -28.59 -7.65
CA ARG A 345 -21.36 -29.05 -8.04
C ARG A 345 -22.24 -27.88 -8.49
N LEU A 346 -22.80 -28.00 -9.68
CA LEU A 346 -23.71 -27.07 -10.35
C LEU A 346 -24.92 -27.82 -10.92
N SER A 347 -26.02 -27.09 -11.10
CA SER A 347 -27.16 -27.61 -11.85
C SER A 347 -26.77 -27.92 -13.30
N ALA A 348 -27.31 -29.01 -13.86
CA ALA A 348 -27.04 -29.44 -15.23
C ALA A 348 -27.26 -28.31 -16.25
N SER A 349 -28.29 -27.48 -16.05
CA SER A 349 -28.62 -26.34 -16.90
C SER A 349 -27.58 -25.22 -16.81
N ALA A 350 -27.05 -24.93 -15.62
CA ALA A 350 -26.02 -23.90 -15.42
C ALA A 350 -24.69 -24.27 -16.11
N SER A 351 -24.34 -25.56 -16.13
CA SER A 351 -23.12 -26.04 -16.80
C SER A 351 -23.11 -25.78 -18.32
N GLN A 352 -24.28 -25.78 -18.97
CA GLN A 352 -24.43 -25.49 -20.39
C GLN A 352 -24.29 -23.99 -20.69
N PHE A 353 -24.80 -23.12 -19.81
CA PHE A 353 -24.66 -21.66 -19.93
C PHE A 353 -23.19 -21.21 -19.90
N SER A 354 -22.38 -21.80 -19.03
CA SER A 354 -20.94 -21.50 -18.95
C SER A 354 -20.19 -21.87 -20.25
N LYS A 355 -20.49 -23.03 -20.85
CA LYS A 355 -19.89 -23.43 -22.14
C LYS A 355 -20.31 -22.53 -23.30
N ASN A 356 -21.56 -22.07 -23.33
CA ASN A 356 -22.08 -21.18 -24.39
C ASN A 356 -21.54 -19.74 -24.33
N LYS A 357 -21.18 -19.23 -23.14
CA LYS A 357 -20.54 -17.91 -23.03
C LYS A 357 -19.13 -17.90 -23.65
N ARG A 358 -18.40 -19.03 -23.54
CA ARG A 358 -17.07 -19.23 -24.14
C ARG A 358 -17.10 -19.34 -25.67
N SER A 359 -18.17 -19.90 -26.26
CA SER A 359 -18.30 -20.04 -27.73
C SER A 359 -18.76 -18.75 -28.42
N LYS A 360 -19.65 -17.96 -27.81
CA LYS A 360 -20.07 -16.66 -28.37
C LYS A 360 -18.94 -15.62 -28.44
N LEU A 361 -17.95 -15.71 -27.56
CA LEU A 361 -16.79 -14.81 -27.58
C LEU A 361 -15.85 -15.05 -28.77
N LEU A 362 -15.80 -16.28 -29.30
CA LEU A 362 -14.96 -16.64 -30.45
C LEU A 362 -15.59 -16.24 -31.81
N VAL A 363 -16.92 -16.22 -31.90
CA VAL A 363 -17.64 -15.91 -33.15
C VAL A 363 -17.74 -14.41 -33.43
N ILE A 364 -17.76 -13.57 -32.37
CA ILE A 364 -17.77 -12.10 -32.54
C ILE A 364 -16.38 -11.59 -32.99
N GLY A 365 -15.30 -12.30 -32.64
CA GLY A 365 -13.93 -11.96 -33.06
C GLY A 365 -13.67 -12.12 -34.56
N SER A 366 -14.31 -13.08 -35.23
CA SER A 366 -14.09 -13.34 -36.67
C SER A 366 -14.79 -12.33 -37.58
N VAL A 367 -15.95 -11.80 -37.15
CA VAL A 367 -16.73 -10.80 -37.91
C VAL A 367 -16.17 -9.39 -37.69
N ALA A 368 -15.73 -9.06 -36.47
CA ALA A 368 -15.05 -7.78 -36.21
C ALA A 368 -13.67 -7.71 -36.89
N GLY A 369 -12.93 -8.83 -36.92
CA GLY A 369 -11.62 -8.90 -37.57
C GLY A 369 -11.67 -8.71 -39.09
N SER A 370 -12.73 -9.17 -39.75
CA SER A 370 -12.90 -9.01 -41.21
C SER A 370 -13.27 -7.58 -41.59
N VAL A 371 -14.09 -6.88 -40.80
CA VAL A 371 -14.39 -5.45 -41.01
C VAL A 371 -13.14 -4.59 -40.78
N VAL A 372 -12.35 -4.90 -39.75
CA VAL A 372 -11.09 -4.19 -39.46
C VAL A 372 -10.03 -4.45 -40.53
N LEU A 373 -9.93 -5.67 -41.08
CA LEU A 373 -9.00 -5.98 -42.17
C LEU A 373 -9.35 -5.25 -43.47
N VAL A 374 -10.64 -5.12 -43.80
CA VAL A 374 -11.08 -4.36 -44.97
C VAL A 374 -10.82 -2.86 -44.78
N LEU A 375 -11.09 -2.32 -43.59
CA LEU A 375 -10.78 -0.92 -43.27
C LEU A 375 -9.26 -0.66 -43.29
N LEU A 376 -8.45 -1.57 -42.75
CA LEU A 376 -6.99 -1.47 -42.81
C LEU A 376 -6.45 -1.58 -44.24
N ALA A 377 -7.03 -2.44 -45.09
CA ALA A 377 -6.65 -2.52 -46.50
C ALA A 377 -6.95 -1.22 -47.25
N THR A 378 -8.10 -0.59 -47.00
CA THR A 378 -8.44 0.72 -47.61
C THR A 378 -7.52 1.83 -47.13
N VAL A 379 -7.15 1.84 -45.84
CA VAL A 379 -6.20 2.79 -45.25
C VAL A 379 -4.79 2.58 -45.80
N VAL A 380 -4.34 1.33 -45.99
CA VAL A 380 -3.04 1.01 -46.60
C VAL A 380 -2.99 1.47 -48.05
N ILE A 381 -4.05 1.28 -48.84
CA ILE A 381 -4.12 1.79 -50.22
C ILE A 381 -4.02 3.33 -50.24
N CYS A 382 -4.71 4.02 -49.31
CA CYS A 382 -4.63 5.47 -49.18
C CYS A 382 -3.23 5.96 -48.71
N ILE A 383 -2.55 5.21 -47.85
CA ILE A 383 -1.19 5.52 -47.36
C ILE A 383 -0.14 5.27 -48.45
N CYS A 384 -0.29 4.20 -49.24
CA CYS A 384 0.59 3.89 -50.37
C CYS A 384 0.54 4.96 -51.47
N HIS A 385 -0.60 5.63 -51.66
CA HIS A 385 -0.70 6.78 -52.56
C HIS A 385 -0.12 8.08 -52.00
N LYS A 386 0.06 8.20 -50.67
CA LYS A 386 0.53 9.44 -50.02
C LYS A 386 1.99 9.42 -49.55
N HIS A 387 2.69 8.29 -49.57
CA HIS A 387 4.09 8.19 -49.14
C HIS A 387 5.06 7.80 -50.27
N LYS A 388 5.09 8.63 -51.32
CA LYS A 388 6.33 8.87 -52.07
C LYS A 388 7.12 9.93 -51.28
N SER A 389 7.92 9.49 -50.32
CA SER A 389 9.12 10.16 -49.76
C SER A 389 9.35 9.78 -48.28
N GLY A 390 10.53 9.22 -48.00
CA GLY A 390 11.30 9.46 -46.78
C GLY A 390 10.95 8.70 -45.50
N THR A 391 11.51 7.50 -45.36
CA THR A 391 11.52 6.63 -44.17
C THR A 391 12.50 7.05 -43.06
N THR A 392 12.12 6.90 -41.79
CA THR A 392 12.97 6.29 -40.73
C THR A 392 12.10 5.61 -39.65
N LYS A 393 12.60 4.49 -39.13
CA LYS A 393 11.89 3.45 -38.38
C LYS A 393 11.75 3.78 -36.88
N ALA A 394 10.58 3.48 -36.30
CA ALA A 394 10.35 3.50 -34.85
C ALA A 394 10.62 2.11 -34.24
N VAL A 395 11.32 2.08 -33.10
CA VAL A 395 11.62 0.89 -32.29
C VAL A 395 10.62 0.80 -31.14
N ASP A 396 10.12 -0.42 -30.89
CA ASP A 396 9.09 -0.75 -29.89
C ASP A 396 9.42 -0.30 -28.46
N GLY A 397 8.51 0.49 -27.88
CA GLY A 397 8.59 1.04 -26.52
C GLY A 397 8.03 0.16 -25.41
N SER A 398 7.51 -1.04 -25.69
CA SER A 398 6.77 -1.84 -24.69
C SER A 398 7.65 -2.57 -23.66
N SER A 399 8.95 -2.71 -23.90
CA SER A 399 9.87 -3.47 -23.03
C SER A 399 10.35 -2.74 -21.78
N LEU A 400 10.09 -1.42 -21.64
CA LEU A 400 10.65 -0.62 -20.53
C LEU A 400 9.65 -0.30 -19.42
N ALA A 401 8.34 -0.43 -19.67
CA ALA A 401 7.33 -0.36 -18.61
C ALA A 401 7.47 -1.55 -17.63
N LEU A 402 7.92 -2.71 -18.13
CA LEU A 402 8.26 -3.87 -17.31
C LEU A 402 9.44 -3.59 -16.37
N ARG A 403 10.48 -2.90 -16.85
CA ARG A 403 11.65 -2.55 -16.01
C ARG A 403 11.38 -1.48 -14.94
N TYR A 404 10.30 -0.71 -15.04
CA TYR A 404 9.91 0.22 -13.97
C TYR A 404 9.36 -0.55 -12.75
N LYS A 405 8.64 -1.66 -12.99
CA LYS A 405 8.19 -2.57 -11.92
C LYS A 405 9.36 -3.34 -11.30
N ASP A 406 10.38 -3.72 -12.09
CA ASP A 406 11.54 -4.45 -11.57
C ASP A 406 12.43 -3.59 -10.65
N VAL A 407 12.47 -2.26 -10.84
CA VAL A 407 13.19 -1.35 -9.93
C VAL A 407 12.38 -1.07 -8.64
N LEU A 408 11.06 -1.08 -8.71
CA LEU A 408 10.17 -1.06 -7.52
C LEU A 408 10.25 -2.37 -6.70
N GLN A 409 10.77 -3.47 -7.27
CA GLN A 409 10.99 -4.74 -6.57
C GLN A 409 12.28 -4.79 -5.74
N ILE A 410 13.12 -3.75 -5.77
CA ILE A 410 14.38 -3.72 -5.00
C ILE A 410 14.13 -3.69 -3.48
N GLU A 411 12.90 -3.41 -3.03
CA GLU A 411 12.51 -3.55 -1.61
C GLU A 411 12.14 -4.98 -1.18
N THR A 412 12.14 -5.98 -2.08
CA THR A 412 11.58 -7.32 -1.75
C THR A 412 12.61 -8.40 -1.38
N LYS A 413 13.90 -8.11 -1.43
CA LYS A 413 14.94 -8.98 -0.86
C LYS A 413 16.04 -8.11 -0.30
N ASN A 414 16.24 -8.10 1.03
CA ASN A 414 17.55 -8.24 1.68
C ASN A 414 17.45 -8.09 3.20
N SER A 415 17.92 -9.15 3.88
CA SER A 415 18.40 -9.16 5.26
C SER A 415 19.79 -8.46 5.32
N PRO A 416 20.24 -7.90 6.46
CA PRO A 416 21.43 -7.05 6.51
C PRO A 416 22.78 -7.75 6.22
N ASP A 417 22.84 -9.08 6.21
CA ASP A 417 24.11 -9.82 6.28
C ASP A 417 24.69 -10.34 4.96
N ASN A 418 24.11 -10.01 3.78
CA ASN A 418 24.59 -10.55 2.49
C ASN A 418 24.86 -9.48 1.41
N LEU A 419 25.17 -8.23 1.79
CA LEU A 419 25.37 -7.12 0.85
C LEU A 419 26.83 -6.85 0.46
N GLU A 420 27.72 -7.84 0.53
CA GLU A 420 29.11 -7.67 0.04
C GLU A 420 29.45 -8.40 -1.26
N ARG A 421 28.56 -9.24 -1.82
CA ARG A 421 28.85 -9.92 -3.09
C ARG A 421 27.60 -10.17 -3.93
N ASP A 422 27.20 -9.18 -4.72
CA ASP A 422 26.83 -9.47 -6.11
C ASP A 422 26.71 -8.18 -6.93
N ASN A 423 27.29 -8.19 -8.13
CA ASN A 423 27.24 -7.10 -9.11
C ASN A 423 25.77 -6.83 -9.55
N GLN A 424 25.12 -5.85 -8.93
CA GLN A 424 23.76 -5.41 -9.24
C GLN A 424 23.66 -4.80 -10.65
N SER A 425 23.08 -5.58 -11.56
CA SER A 425 22.85 -5.25 -12.98
C SER A 425 21.40 -4.80 -13.25
N GLY A 426 20.85 -3.92 -12.42
CA GLY A 426 19.45 -3.45 -12.52
C GLY A 426 19.24 -1.93 -12.51
N ILE A 427 19.98 -1.20 -11.66
CA ILE A 427 19.98 0.26 -11.62
C ILE A 427 21.24 0.70 -12.37
N GLY A 428 21.11 1.36 -13.51
CA GLY A 428 22.26 1.80 -14.33
C GLY A 428 23.12 2.91 -13.70
N VAL A 429 23.20 2.99 -12.36
CA VAL A 429 23.95 3.98 -11.59
C VAL A 429 24.86 3.27 -10.57
N PRO A 430 26.16 3.60 -10.53
CA PRO A 430 27.10 3.00 -9.59
C PRO A 430 26.76 3.22 -8.11
N PHE A 431 26.94 2.17 -7.30
CA PHE A 431 26.90 2.24 -5.84
C PHE A 431 28.30 2.53 -5.28
N PHE A 432 28.39 3.39 -4.28
CA PHE A 432 29.63 3.70 -3.56
C PHE A 432 29.52 3.35 -2.08
N SER A 433 30.55 2.70 -1.53
CA SER A 433 30.59 2.35 -0.10
C SER A 433 30.68 3.60 0.77
N TRP A 434 30.12 3.51 1.97
CA TRP A 434 30.13 4.60 2.95
C TRP A 434 31.54 5.06 3.29
N GLU A 435 32.47 4.12 3.42
CA GLU A 435 33.87 4.34 3.72
C GLU A 435 34.53 5.18 2.61
N SER A 436 34.20 4.89 1.34
CA SER A 436 34.65 5.69 0.20
C SER A 436 34.13 7.13 0.26
N ILE A 437 32.88 7.33 0.68
CA ILE A 437 32.27 8.66 0.79
C ILE A 437 32.89 9.46 1.93
N ILE A 438 33.11 8.84 3.09
CA ILE A 438 33.80 9.48 4.21
C ILE A 438 35.20 9.92 3.80
N ALA A 439 35.96 9.04 3.13
CA ALA A 439 37.30 9.36 2.67
C ALA A 439 37.28 10.54 1.67
N ALA A 440 36.39 10.49 0.67
CA ALA A 440 36.28 11.51 -0.36
C ALA A 440 35.87 12.89 0.19
N THR A 441 35.04 12.93 1.25
CA THR A 441 34.54 14.18 1.84
C THR A 441 35.38 14.68 3.02
N LYS A 442 36.42 13.94 3.42
CA LYS A 442 37.16 14.13 4.69
C LYS A 442 36.20 14.18 5.89
N ASN A 443 35.37 13.14 6.01
CA ASN A 443 34.35 12.97 7.05
C ASN A 443 33.33 14.13 7.11
N PHE A 444 32.80 14.53 5.95
CA PHE A 444 31.82 15.63 5.84
C PHE A 444 32.26 16.93 6.54
N SER A 445 33.55 17.26 6.44
CA SER A 445 34.10 18.48 7.04
C SER A 445 33.34 19.72 6.58
N ASP A 446 32.97 20.60 7.51
CA ASP A 446 32.26 21.85 7.20
C ASP A 446 33.09 22.78 6.29
N ILE A 447 34.42 22.62 6.26
CA ILE A 447 35.32 23.36 5.34
C ILE A 447 35.00 23.05 3.87
N HIS A 448 34.47 21.86 3.59
CA HIS A 448 34.09 21.43 2.24
C HIS A 448 32.59 21.57 1.98
N LYS A 449 31.84 22.21 2.85
CA LYS A 449 30.41 22.41 2.67
C LYS A 449 30.15 23.45 1.58
N LEU A 450 29.46 23.02 0.53
CA LEU A 450 29.07 23.88 -0.60
C LEU A 450 27.80 24.68 -0.31
N GLY A 451 26.91 24.11 0.52
CA GLY A 451 25.67 24.77 0.91
C GLY A 451 24.77 23.86 1.74
N ARG A 452 23.66 24.41 2.23
CA ARG A 452 22.59 23.67 2.93
C ARG A 452 21.24 24.21 2.49
N GLY A 453 20.46 23.38 1.80
CA GLY A 453 19.07 23.68 1.43
C GLY A 453 18.07 22.94 2.33
N GLY A 454 16.78 23.04 1.99
CA GLY A 454 15.70 22.30 2.68
C GLY A 454 15.86 20.77 2.62
N PHE A 455 16.68 20.28 1.69
CA PHE A 455 16.90 18.85 1.44
C PHE A 455 18.14 18.27 2.15
N GLY A 456 18.92 19.11 2.84
CA GLY A 456 20.14 18.71 3.54
C GLY A 456 21.41 19.43 3.06
N PRO A 457 22.55 19.16 3.71
CA PRO A 457 23.84 19.73 3.33
C PRO A 457 24.44 19.06 2.08
N VAL A 458 25.15 19.87 1.29
CA VAL A 458 25.93 19.41 0.13
C VAL A 458 27.41 19.70 0.39
N TYR A 459 28.27 18.72 0.15
CA TYR A 459 29.71 18.80 0.38
C TYR A 459 30.48 18.59 -0.93
N LYS A 460 31.62 19.26 -1.07
CA LYS A 460 32.63 18.95 -2.08
C LYS A 460 33.39 17.72 -1.63
N GLY A 461 33.54 16.75 -2.52
CA GLY A 461 34.39 15.58 -2.31
C GLY A 461 35.37 15.40 -3.47
N MET A 462 36.35 14.54 -3.26
CA MET A 462 37.33 14.16 -4.28
C MET A 462 37.55 12.65 -4.23
N PHE A 463 37.29 11.96 -5.34
CA PHE A 463 37.60 10.54 -5.47
C PHE A 463 39.08 10.30 -5.79
N PRO A 464 39.60 9.08 -5.54
CA PRO A 464 40.93 8.68 -6.00
C PRO A 464 41.08 8.91 -7.51
N GLY A 465 42.18 9.56 -7.93
CA GLY A 465 42.38 9.98 -9.32
C GLY A 465 41.99 11.43 -9.62
N GLY A 466 41.57 12.21 -8.61
CA GLY A 466 41.40 13.66 -8.72
C GLY A 466 40.03 14.12 -9.23
N GLN A 467 39.07 13.20 -9.40
CA GLN A 467 37.72 13.56 -9.83
C GLN A 467 36.97 14.28 -8.71
N GLU A 468 36.58 15.53 -8.95
CA GLU A 468 35.76 16.32 -8.03
C GLU A 468 34.28 15.93 -8.12
N ILE A 469 33.63 15.84 -6.96
CA ILE A 469 32.23 15.43 -6.82
C ILE A 469 31.46 16.35 -5.87
N ALA A 470 30.15 16.43 -6.06
CA ALA A 470 29.23 17.02 -5.10
C ALA A 470 28.44 15.92 -4.38
N VAL A 471 28.52 15.90 -3.06
CA VAL A 471 27.92 14.89 -2.18
C VAL A 471 26.75 15.52 -1.44
N LYS A 472 25.53 15.22 -1.88
CA LYS A 472 24.28 15.67 -1.24
C LYS A 472 23.89 14.63 -0.19
N ARG A 473 24.00 15.00 1.08
CA ARG A 473 23.56 14.18 2.22
C ARG A 473 22.14 14.58 2.58
N LEU A 474 21.18 13.71 2.29
CA LEU A 474 19.78 13.99 2.56
C LEU A 474 19.52 13.88 4.06
N SER A 475 18.76 14.81 4.62
CA SER A 475 18.46 14.78 6.05
C SER A 475 17.65 13.53 6.40
N SER A 476 18.08 12.80 7.43
CA SER A 476 17.41 11.59 7.94
C SER A 476 16.00 11.85 8.53
N CYS A 477 15.59 13.10 8.70
CA CYS A 477 14.43 13.48 9.52
C CYS A 477 13.11 13.75 8.76
N SER A 478 12.97 13.39 7.47
CA SER A 478 11.68 13.56 6.78
C SER A 478 11.33 12.43 5.80
N LEU A 479 10.05 12.01 5.82
CA LEU A 479 9.42 11.15 4.78
C LEU A 479 9.56 11.73 3.37
N GLN A 480 9.80 13.04 3.29
CA GLN A 480 10.11 13.77 2.07
C GLN A 480 11.47 13.37 1.48
N GLY A 481 12.52 13.29 2.30
CA GLY A 481 13.87 12.93 1.85
C GLY A 481 14.00 11.51 1.27
N ILE A 482 13.18 10.55 1.72
CA ILE A 482 13.17 9.18 1.18
C ILE A 482 12.53 9.13 -0.21
N ASN A 483 11.37 9.76 -0.38
CA ASN A 483 10.69 9.84 -1.66
C ASN A 483 11.50 10.63 -2.68
N GLU A 484 12.17 11.71 -2.24
CA GLU A 484 13.07 12.48 -3.08
C GLU A 484 14.30 11.67 -3.47
N PHE A 485 14.92 10.94 -2.55
CA PHE A 485 16.02 10.03 -2.86
C PHE A 485 15.63 8.99 -3.91
N GLN A 486 14.47 8.33 -3.74
CA GLN A 486 13.96 7.35 -4.69
C GLN A 486 13.62 8.00 -6.04
N ASN A 487 12.98 9.17 -6.04
CA ASN A 487 12.69 9.91 -7.27
C ASN A 487 13.96 10.29 -8.01
N GLU A 488 14.96 10.86 -7.32
CA GLU A 488 16.22 11.25 -7.95
C GLU A 488 16.94 10.03 -8.52
N ILE A 489 17.08 8.93 -7.78
CA ILE A 489 17.71 7.69 -8.30
C ILE A 489 16.94 7.11 -9.49
N VAL A 490 15.61 7.08 -9.47
CA VAL A 490 14.82 6.44 -10.54
C VAL A 490 14.74 7.32 -11.79
N LEU A 491 14.64 8.64 -11.62
CA LEU A 491 14.46 9.60 -12.72
C LEU A 491 15.78 10.02 -13.31
N ILE A 492 16.70 10.56 -12.50
CA ILE A 492 17.92 11.19 -13.02
C ILE A 492 18.93 10.16 -13.54
N ALA A 493 18.91 8.92 -13.02
CA ALA A 493 19.71 7.80 -13.53
C ALA A 493 19.52 7.56 -15.04
N LYS A 494 18.32 7.84 -15.54
CA LYS A 494 17.90 7.58 -16.92
C LYS A 494 17.97 8.82 -17.79
N LEU A 495 18.33 9.97 -17.24
CA LEU A 495 18.42 11.24 -17.93
C LEU A 495 19.88 11.60 -18.17
N GLN A 496 20.25 11.75 -19.44
CA GLN A 496 21.58 12.17 -19.84
C GLN A 496 21.43 13.26 -20.87
N HIS A 497 21.76 14.49 -20.47
CA HIS A 497 21.70 15.64 -21.34
C HIS A 497 22.71 16.70 -20.87
N ARG A 498 23.30 17.44 -21.81
CA ARG A 498 24.35 18.44 -21.52
C ARG A 498 23.92 19.55 -20.57
N ASN A 499 22.61 19.85 -20.52
CA ASN A 499 22.00 20.87 -19.66
C ASN A 499 21.27 20.29 -18.44
N LEU A 500 21.57 19.05 -18.04
CA LEU A 500 21.11 18.44 -16.80
C LEU A 500 22.32 18.02 -15.97
N VAL A 501 22.25 18.17 -14.65
CA VAL A 501 23.33 17.71 -13.77
C VAL A 501 23.35 16.18 -13.74
N ARG A 502 24.53 15.60 -13.98
CA ARG A 502 24.72 14.15 -14.00
C ARG A 502 24.84 13.58 -12.59
N LEU A 503 24.01 12.60 -12.27
CA LEU A 503 24.20 11.72 -11.12
C LEU A 503 25.29 10.70 -11.45
N LEU A 504 26.33 10.67 -10.63
CA LEU A 504 27.47 9.76 -10.74
C LEU A 504 27.25 8.46 -9.96
N GLY A 505 26.48 8.53 -8.87
CA GLY A 505 26.29 7.40 -7.98
C GLY A 505 25.39 7.69 -6.79
N TYR A 506 25.20 6.67 -5.97
CA TYR A 506 24.52 6.80 -4.68
C TYR A 506 25.22 5.97 -3.61
N CYS A 507 24.96 6.32 -2.35
CA CYS A 507 25.35 5.53 -1.18
C CYS A 507 24.15 5.46 -0.23
N MET A 508 23.95 4.27 0.34
CA MET A 508 22.93 4.00 1.34
C MET A 508 23.53 3.12 2.44
N LYS A 509 23.51 3.60 3.68
CA LYS A 509 23.93 2.84 4.87
C LYS A 509 23.07 3.27 6.05
N GLU A 510 22.31 2.33 6.63
CA GLU A 510 21.40 2.60 7.75
C GLU A 510 20.46 3.81 7.48
N ASN A 511 20.67 4.93 8.19
CA ASN A 511 19.90 6.17 8.05
C ASN A 511 20.48 7.16 7.03
N GLU A 512 21.65 6.88 6.47
CA GLU A 512 22.36 7.75 5.53
C GLU A 512 21.89 7.51 4.10
N LYS A 513 21.40 8.59 3.47
CA LYS A 513 20.95 8.60 2.07
C LYS A 513 21.73 9.67 1.33
N ILE A 514 22.61 9.24 0.42
CA ILE A 514 23.58 10.12 -0.22
C ILE A 514 23.51 9.98 -1.73
N LEU A 515 23.48 11.12 -2.40
CA LEU A 515 23.53 11.23 -3.86
C LEU A 515 24.83 11.92 -4.26
N LEU A 516 25.50 11.35 -5.27
CA LEU A 516 26.74 11.87 -5.82
C LEU A 516 26.50 12.47 -7.20
N TYR A 517 26.83 13.74 -7.36
CA TYR A 517 26.75 14.44 -8.63
C TYR A 517 28.13 14.88 -9.11
N GLU A 518 28.23 15.20 -10.39
CA GLU A 518 29.35 15.99 -10.89
C GLU A 518 29.42 17.34 -10.16
N TYR A 519 30.63 17.78 -9.85
CA TYR A 519 30.85 19.07 -9.19
C TYR A 519 30.66 20.24 -10.18
N MET A 520 29.97 21.28 -9.72
CA MET A 520 29.70 22.50 -10.49
C MET A 520 30.51 23.66 -9.91
N PRO A 521 31.63 24.08 -10.55
CA PRO A 521 32.57 25.04 -9.96
C PRO A 521 31.97 26.45 -9.84
N ASN A 522 31.09 26.83 -10.77
CA ASN A 522 30.46 28.15 -10.80
C ASN A 522 29.11 28.17 -10.06
N LYS A 523 28.89 27.26 -9.09
CA LYS A 523 27.73 27.27 -8.18
C LYS A 523 26.39 27.40 -8.92
N SER A 524 25.39 28.02 -8.29
CA SER A 524 24.05 28.25 -8.81
C SER A 524 23.89 29.63 -9.45
N LEU A 525 22.97 29.74 -10.41
CA LEU A 525 22.73 30.95 -11.18
C LEU A 525 22.24 32.12 -10.31
N ASP A 526 21.47 31.84 -9.25
CA ASP A 526 21.03 32.85 -8.28
C ASP A 526 22.20 33.58 -7.60
N ALA A 527 23.30 32.89 -7.32
CA ALA A 527 24.51 33.47 -6.74
C ALA A 527 25.14 34.55 -7.64
N PHE A 528 24.90 34.50 -8.96
CA PHE A 528 25.35 35.53 -9.89
C PHE A 528 24.30 36.60 -10.10
N ILE A 529 23.02 36.23 -10.23
CA ILE A 529 21.95 37.18 -10.54
C ILE A 529 21.73 38.17 -9.40
N PHE A 530 21.77 37.70 -8.14
CA PHE A 530 21.44 38.52 -6.97
C PHE A 530 22.66 39.18 -6.32
N ASP A 531 23.88 38.85 -6.74
CA ASP A 531 25.10 39.50 -6.28
C ASP A 531 25.47 40.66 -7.21
N LYS A 532 25.69 41.85 -6.64
CA LYS A 532 25.91 43.09 -7.41
C LYS A 532 27.20 43.05 -8.22
N GLU A 533 28.22 42.32 -7.76
CA GLU A 533 29.52 42.24 -8.43
C GLU A 533 29.51 41.11 -9.46
N LEU A 534 29.05 39.92 -9.08
CA LEU A 534 29.02 38.75 -9.97
C LEU A 534 28.03 38.90 -11.13
N CYS A 535 26.94 39.68 -10.95
CA CYS A 535 25.96 39.93 -12.01
C CYS A 535 26.58 40.61 -13.24
N THR A 536 27.68 41.36 -13.06
CA THR A 536 28.43 42.00 -14.15
C THR A 536 29.15 40.99 -15.05
N LEU A 537 29.47 39.80 -14.52
CA LEU A 537 30.08 38.71 -15.28
C LEU A 537 29.11 38.05 -16.27
N LEU A 538 27.80 38.27 -16.08
CA LEU A 538 26.70 37.81 -16.93
C LEU A 538 26.30 38.90 -17.92
N ASN A 539 27.11 39.14 -18.95
CA ASN A 539 26.70 39.99 -20.07
C ASN A 539 25.50 39.39 -20.83
N TRP A 540 24.85 40.19 -21.68
CA TRP A 540 23.64 39.75 -22.38
C TRP A 540 23.81 38.45 -23.17
N LYS A 541 24.95 38.28 -23.84
CA LYS A 541 25.27 37.05 -24.58
C LYS A 541 25.27 35.83 -23.67
N LYS A 542 25.98 35.88 -22.54
CA LYS A 542 25.99 34.79 -21.55
C LYS A 542 24.60 34.51 -20.98
N ARG A 543 23.82 35.55 -20.69
CA ARG A 543 22.43 35.37 -20.21
C ARG A 543 21.57 34.66 -21.25
N PHE A 544 21.71 35.02 -22.52
CA PHE A 544 21.00 34.38 -23.62
C PHE A 544 21.41 32.91 -23.77
N ASP A 545 22.71 32.62 -23.72
CA ASP A 545 23.24 31.24 -23.79
C ASP A 545 22.73 30.39 -22.61
N ILE A 546 22.64 30.98 -21.41
CA ILE A 546 22.04 30.35 -20.22
C ILE A 546 20.55 30.09 -20.42
N ILE A 547 19.76 31.06 -20.89
CA ILE A 547 18.33 30.88 -21.16
C ILE A 547 18.13 29.76 -22.19
N LEU A 548 18.93 29.75 -23.25
CA LEU A 548 18.86 28.74 -24.30
C LEU A 548 19.21 27.35 -23.77
N GLY A 549 20.23 27.23 -22.93
CA GLY A 549 20.60 25.96 -22.29
C GLY A 549 19.52 25.45 -21.34
N ILE A 550 18.90 26.31 -20.54
CA ILE A 550 17.75 25.94 -19.69
C ILE A 550 16.59 25.46 -20.55
N ALA A 551 16.23 26.20 -21.61
CA ALA A 551 15.15 25.83 -22.51
C ALA A 551 15.39 24.47 -23.18
N ARG A 552 16.64 24.18 -23.60
CA ARG A 552 17.03 22.86 -24.13
C ARG A 552 16.89 21.76 -23.08
N GLY A 553 17.31 22.01 -21.84
CA GLY A 553 17.14 21.06 -20.74
C GLY A 553 15.66 20.74 -20.47
N VAL A 554 14.80 21.76 -20.43
CA VAL A 554 13.35 21.59 -20.22
C VAL A 554 12.68 20.89 -21.41
N LEU A 555 13.04 21.27 -22.65
CA LEU A 555 12.55 20.62 -23.86
C LEU A 555 12.87 19.13 -23.85
N TYR A 556 14.10 18.77 -23.48
CA TYR A 556 14.51 17.39 -23.33
C TYR A 556 13.64 16.65 -22.30
N LEU A 557 13.40 17.22 -21.12
CA LEU A 557 12.54 16.59 -20.11
C LEU A 557 11.10 16.40 -20.60
N HIS A 558 10.56 17.34 -21.36
CA HIS A 558 9.14 17.34 -21.75
C HIS A 558 8.86 16.53 -23.02
N GLN A 559 9.80 16.49 -23.97
CA GLN A 559 9.58 15.99 -25.32
C GLN A 559 10.62 14.98 -25.80
N ASP A 560 11.92 15.25 -25.63
CA ASP A 560 12.97 14.45 -26.28
C ASP A 560 13.46 13.25 -25.46
N SER A 561 13.17 13.25 -24.15
CA SER A 561 13.46 12.11 -23.29
C SER A 561 12.43 11.00 -23.45
N ARG A 562 12.84 9.77 -23.13
CA ARG A 562 11.99 8.58 -23.32
C ARG A 562 10.71 8.61 -22.48
N LEU A 563 10.72 9.34 -21.37
CA LEU A 563 9.59 9.53 -20.47
C LEU A 563 9.34 11.03 -20.39
N ARG A 564 8.08 11.47 -20.51
CA ARG A 564 7.74 12.87 -20.26
C ARG A 564 7.87 13.17 -18.77
N ILE A 565 8.78 14.08 -18.41
CA ILE A 565 9.09 14.42 -17.01
C ILE A 565 8.82 15.90 -16.77
N ILE A 566 8.08 16.20 -15.71
CA ILE A 566 7.86 17.57 -15.24
C ILE A 566 8.73 17.80 -13.99
N HIS A 567 9.62 18.80 -14.01
CA HIS A 567 10.56 19.06 -12.91
C HIS A 567 9.90 19.58 -11.63
N ARG A 568 8.90 20.46 -11.76
CA ARG A 568 8.07 21.03 -10.66
C ARG A 568 8.77 21.92 -9.63
N ASP A 569 10.07 22.18 -9.78
CA ASP A 569 10.84 23.10 -8.91
C ASP A 569 11.94 23.80 -9.70
N LEU A 570 11.59 24.30 -10.88
CA LEU A 570 12.55 25.00 -11.74
C LEU A 570 12.68 26.45 -11.27
N LYS A 571 13.87 26.80 -10.75
CA LYS A 571 14.22 28.12 -10.21
C LYS A 571 15.71 28.39 -10.37
N THR A 572 16.14 29.64 -10.20
CA THR A 572 17.53 30.06 -10.36
C THR A 572 18.51 29.35 -9.42
N SER A 573 18.11 28.94 -8.22
CA SER A 573 18.95 28.16 -7.30
C SER A 573 19.18 26.71 -7.76
N ASN A 574 18.30 26.19 -8.61
CA ASN A 574 18.35 24.83 -9.17
C ASN A 574 18.95 24.82 -10.59
N ILE A 575 19.50 25.95 -11.04
CA ILE A 575 20.33 26.02 -12.25
C ILE A 575 21.77 26.16 -11.80
N LEU A 576 22.56 25.09 -11.95
CA LEU A 576 23.98 25.11 -11.66
C LEU A 576 24.79 25.48 -12.92
N LEU A 577 25.98 26.02 -12.72
CA LEU A 577 26.88 26.45 -13.80
C LEU A 577 28.16 25.62 -13.79
N ASP A 578 28.49 25.04 -14.95
CA ASP A 578 29.76 24.34 -15.15
C ASP A 578 30.93 25.32 -15.36
N GLU A 579 32.14 24.81 -15.61
CA GLU A 579 33.37 25.60 -15.75
C GLU A 579 33.27 26.69 -16.83
N GLU A 580 32.59 26.40 -17.94
CA GLU A 580 32.39 27.32 -19.05
C GLU A 580 31.13 28.19 -18.94
N MET A 581 30.48 28.21 -17.76
CA MET A 581 29.23 28.95 -17.48
C MET A 581 28.00 28.43 -18.26
N ASN A 582 27.98 27.16 -18.67
CA ASN A 582 26.79 26.55 -19.23
C ASN A 582 25.82 26.13 -18.11
N PRO A 583 24.50 26.27 -18.33
CA PRO A 583 23.50 25.91 -17.34
C PRO A 583 23.24 24.40 -17.33
N LYS A 584 23.13 23.86 -16.11
CA LYS A 584 22.67 22.50 -15.84
C LYS A 584 21.56 22.52 -14.79
N ILE A 585 20.40 22.00 -15.17
CA ILE A 585 19.24 21.87 -14.28
C ILE A 585 19.54 20.77 -13.25
N SER A 586 19.28 21.06 -11.98
CA SER A 586 19.53 20.18 -10.82
C SER A 586 18.28 20.05 -9.94
N ASP A 587 18.36 19.16 -8.94
CA ASP A 587 17.35 18.96 -7.89
C ASP A 587 16.01 18.37 -8.39
N PHE A 588 16.05 17.10 -8.78
CA PHE A 588 14.90 16.37 -9.33
C PHE A 588 14.00 15.74 -8.26
N GLY A 589 14.18 16.06 -6.97
CA GLY A 589 13.44 15.42 -5.88
C GLY A 589 11.92 15.52 -6.01
N LEU A 590 11.42 16.61 -6.60
CA LEU A 590 9.99 16.85 -6.84
C LEU A 590 9.50 16.46 -8.25
N ALA A 591 10.40 16.00 -9.12
CA ALA A 591 10.08 15.69 -10.51
C ALA A 591 9.10 14.51 -10.63
N ARG A 592 8.31 14.50 -11.72
CA ARG A 592 7.25 13.49 -11.94
C ARG A 592 7.18 13.03 -13.39
N ILE A 593 7.01 11.73 -13.59
CA ILE A 593 6.69 11.15 -14.90
C ILE A 593 5.20 11.33 -15.21
N VAL A 594 4.89 11.72 -16.43
CA VAL A 594 3.52 11.78 -16.96
C VAL A 594 3.33 10.64 -17.94
N GLU A 595 2.38 9.75 -17.66
CA GLU A 595 2.06 8.60 -18.51
C GLU A 595 1.01 8.96 -19.59
N GLY A 596 1.20 8.46 -20.81
CA GLY A 596 0.21 8.55 -21.90
C GLY A 596 0.26 9.81 -22.76
N LYS A 597 -0.81 10.02 -23.57
CA LYS A 597 -0.99 11.21 -24.43
C LYS A 597 -1.58 12.42 -23.70
N GLY A 598 -1.76 12.33 -22.37
CA GLY A 598 -2.26 13.43 -21.55
C GLY A 598 -1.32 14.63 -21.63
N ILE A 599 -1.83 15.74 -22.15
CA ILE A 599 -1.14 17.04 -22.20
C ILE A 599 -1.32 17.80 -20.87
N GLU A 600 -2.19 17.29 -20.00
CA GLU A 600 -2.59 17.87 -18.73
C GLU A 600 -2.50 16.82 -17.63
N ALA A 601 -1.95 17.22 -16.48
CA ALA A 601 -1.94 16.42 -15.26
C ALA A 601 -2.51 17.29 -14.13
N SER A 602 -3.65 16.90 -13.59
CA SER A 602 -4.23 17.60 -12.43
C SER A 602 -3.44 17.25 -11.16
N THR A 603 -3.07 18.26 -10.39
CA THR A 603 -2.37 18.11 -9.11
C THR A 603 -3.13 18.86 -8.03
N ASN A 604 -3.60 18.13 -7.01
CA ASN A 604 -4.30 18.73 -5.86
C ASN A 604 -3.33 19.39 -4.85
N LYS A 605 -2.09 19.64 -5.26
CA LYS A 605 -1.00 20.13 -4.40
C LYS A 605 -0.22 21.22 -5.11
N VAL A 606 -0.09 22.37 -4.45
CA VAL A 606 0.90 23.40 -4.80
C VAL A 606 2.28 22.89 -4.36
N THR A 607 3.20 22.77 -5.31
CA THR A 607 4.57 22.30 -5.10
C THR A 607 5.52 23.13 -5.94
N GLY A 608 6.70 23.39 -5.41
CA GLY A 608 7.65 24.35 -5.94
C GLY A 608 8.10 25.24 -4.79
N THR A 609 8.87 26.27 -5.09
CA THR A 609 9.36 27.27 -4.13
C THR A 609 9.01 28.68 -4.54
#